data_AF-A0A1V6CFK9-F1
#
_entry.id   AF-A0A1V6CFK9-F1
#
_cell.length_a   1.000
_cell.length_b   1.000
_cell.length_c   1.000
_cell.angle_alpha   90.00
_cell.angle_beta   90.00
_cell.angle_gamma   90.00
#
_symmetry.space_group_name_H-M   'P 1'
#
loop_
_entity.id
_entity.type
_entity.pdbx_description
1 polymer ?
#
loop_
_entity_poly.entity_id
_entity_poly.type
_entity_poly.pdbx_seq_one_letter_code
_entity_poly.pdbx_strand_id
1 'polypeptide(L)'
;MAHKAPRTAWKKGQSGNPKGRPPKGYSITEWFKQMLKSNPDVKEAIGKSITEKAVAGDTAAQKLVWQYMDGLPTQPVDHTTGGQPIIFNVTRGKEKND
;
A
#
# COMPACT_ATOMS: atom_id res chain seq x y z
N MET A 1 -12.16 -35.65 -6.72
CA MET A 1 -13.42 -34.93 -7.06
C MET A 1 -13.20 -33.44 -6.85
N ALA A 2 -13.62 -32.59 -7.80
CA ALA A 2 -13.43 -31.14 -7.68
C ALA A 2 -14.31 -30.57 -6.56
N HIS A 3 -13.72 -29.86 -5.60
CA HIS A 3 -14.47 -29.17 -4.55
C HIS A 3 -15.32 -28.05 -5.17
N LYS A 4 -16.63 -28.09 -4.94
CA LYS A 4 -17.57 -27.04 -5.39
C LYS A 4 -17.31 -25.77 -4.57
N ALA A 5 -17.05 -24.66 -5.25
CA ALA A 5 -16.84 -23.38 -4.59
C ALA A 5 -18.10 -22.96 -3.79
N PRO A 6 -17.95 -22.33 -2.61
CA PRO A 6 -19.10 -21.86 -1.82
C PRO A 6 -19.89 -20.81 -2.59
N ARG A 7 -21.20 -20.68 -2.30
CA ARG A 7 -22.10 -19.77 -3.04
C ARG A 7 -21.66 -18.30 -3.02
N THR A 8 -20.92 -17.91 -2.01
CA THR A 8 -20.36 -16.55 -1.81
C THR A 8 -18.96 -16.38 -2.41
N ALA A 9 -18.39 -17.42 -3.02
CA ALA A 9 -17.10 -17.32 -3.68
C ALA A 9 -17.22 -16.40 -4.91
N TRP A 10 -16.26 -15.49 -5.02
CA TRP A 10 -16.03 -14.75 -6.26
C TRP A 10 -15.73 -15.73 -7.39
N LYS A 11 -16.28 -15.48 -8.58
CA LYS A 11 -15.93 -16.26 -9.77
C LYS A 11 -14.44 -16.04 -10.06
N LYS A 12 -13.75 -17.08 -10.53
CA LYS A 12 -12.34 -16.96 -10.93
C LYS A 12 -12.21 -15.86 -11.98
N GLY A 13 -11.38 -14.85 -11.70
CA GLY A 13 -11.23 -13.66 -12.56
C GLY A 13 -12.19 -12.50 -12.26
N GLN A 14 -13.12 -12.65 -11.33
CA GLN A 14 -14.02 -11.58 -10.89
C GLN A 14 -13.45 -10.93 -9.62
N SER A 15 -13.15 -9.64 -9.71
CA SER A 15 -12.77 -8.83 -8.54
C SER A 15 -13.94 -8.67 -7.59
N GLY A 16 -13.63 -8.61 -6.29
CA GLY A 16 -14.57 -8.30 -5.23
C GLY A 16 -15.19 -6.90 -5.31
N ASN A 17 -14.58 -6.05 -6.14
CA ASN A 17 -15.04 -4.71 -6.43
C ASN A 17 -15.40 -4.61 -7.93
N PRO A 18 -16.70 -4.80 -8.28
CA PRO A 18 -17.15 -4.78 -9.68
C PRO A 18 -16.92 -3.45 -10.40
N LYS A 19 -16.89 -2.33 -9.66
CA LYS A 19 -16.63 -0.99 -10.22
C LYS A 19 -15.14 -0.65 -10.28
N GLY A 20 -14.27 -1.54 -9.80
CA GLY A 20 -12.82 -1.38 -9.81
C GLY A 20 -12.35 -0.16 -9.02
N ARG A 21 -11.12 0.28 -9.31
CA ARG A 21 -10.58 1.52 -8.76
C ARG A 21 -11.49 2.69 -9.17
N PRO A 22 -11.81 3.63 -8.27
CA PRO A 22 -12.51 4.87 -8.63
C PRO A 22 -11.84 5.55 -9.83
N PRO A 23 -12.62 6.23 -10.69
CA PRO A 23 -12.07 6.92 -11.84
C PRO A 23 -10.99 7.93 -11.43
N LYS A 24 -9.99 8.10 -12.31
CA LYS A 24 -8.90 9.08 -12.10
C LYS A 24 -9.48 10.49 -11.90
N GLY A 25 -8.85 11.28 -11.04
CA GLY A 25 -9.28 12.63 -10.70
C GLY A 25 -10.23 12.70 -9.49
N TYR A 26 -10.51 11.57 -8.84
CA TYR A 26 -11.28 11.55 -7.59
C TYR A 26 -10.39 11.70 -6.34
N SER A 27 -9.11 11.33 -6.44
CA SER A 27 -8.21 11.38 -5.29
C SER A 27 -7.53 12.75 -5.14
N ILE A 28 -7.45 13.24 -3.91
CA ILE A 28 -6.67 14.45 -3.55
C ILE A 28 -5.24 14.36 -4.11
N THR A 29 -4.63 13.17 -4.05
CA THR A 29 -3.28 12.93 -4.58
C THR A 29 -3.18 13.20 -6.08
N GLU A 30 -4.20 12.85 -6.87
CA GLU A 30 -4.20 13.13 -8.31
C GLU A 30 -4.35 14.62 -8.59
N TRP A 31 -5.17 15.34 -7.82
CA TRP A 31 -5.29 16.80 -7.94
C TRP A 31 -3.98 17.51 -7.61
N PHE A 32 -3.34 17.17 -6.49
CA PHE A 32 -2.05 17.75 -6.15
C PHE A 32 -0.98 17.42 -7.19
N LYS A 33 -0.96 16.19 -7.73
CA LYS A 33 -0.03 15.82 -8.81
C LYS A 33 -0.25 16.65 -10.07
N GLN A 34 -1.50 16.86 -10.48
CA GLN A 34 -1.81 17.71 -11.63
C GLN A 34 -1.42 19.17 -11.37
N MET A 35 -1.81 19.72 -10.23
CA MET A 35 -1.52 21.10 -9.84
C MET A 35 -0.01 21.40 -9.81
N LEU A 36 0.78 20.51 -9.19
CA LEU A 36 2.24 20.66 -9.10
C LEU A 36 2.95 20.38 -10.43
N LYS A 37 2.34 19.59 -11.33
CA LYS A 37 2.88 19.39 -12.68
C LYS A 37 2.64 20.61 -13.57
N SER A 38 1.48 21.25 -13.42
CA SER A 38 1.12 22.44 -14.19
C SER A 38 1.84 23.70 -13.73
N ASN A 39 2.29 23.76 -12.46
CA ASN A 39 2.97 24.92 -11.89
C ASN A 39 4.30 24.50 -11.21
N PRO A 40 5.41 24.44 -11.98
CA PRO A 40 6.71 24.05 -11.44
C PRO A 40 7.22 25.01 -10.34
N ASP A 41 6.92 26.31 -10.45
CA ASP A 41 7.35 27.32 -9.47
C ASP A 41 6.74 27.08 -8.08
N VAL A 42 5.47 26.67 -8.04
CA VAL A 42 4.76 26.31 -6.80
C VAL A 42 5.39 25.07 -6.16
N LYS A 43 5.78 24.09 -6.99
CA LYS A 43 6.47 22.88 -6.54
C LYS A 43 7.82 23.22 -5.90
N GLU A 44 8.58 24.12 -6.51
CA GLU A 44 9.86 24.59 -5.97
C GLU A 44 9.67 25.36 -4.66
N ALA A 45 8.72 26.29 -4.61
CA ALA A 45 8.41 27.06 -3.41
C ALA A 45 8.01 26.17 -2.21
N ILE A 46 7.22 25.13 -2.46
CA ILE A 46 6.86 24.14 -1.42
C ILE A 46 8.11 23.40 -0.95
N GLY A 47 8.96 22.93 -1.88
CA GLY A 47 10.22 22.26 -1.53
C GLY A 47 11.11 23.13 -0.66
N LYS A 48 11.30 24.40 -1.05
CA LYS A 48 12.08 25.38 -0.28
C LYS A 48 11.50 25.59 1.11
N SER A 49 10.18 25.75 1.23
CA SER A 49 9.52 25.95 2.52
C SER A 49 9.69 24.76 3.48
N ILE A 50 9.69 23.53 2.95
CA ILE A 50 9.90 22.31 3.74
C ILE A 50 11.34 22.28 4.24
N THR A 51 12.31 22.59 3.37
CA THR A 51 13.72 22.64 3.73
C THR A 51 13.99 23.71 4.79
N GLU A 52 13.43 24.92 4.63
CA GLU A 52 13.58 26.00 5.61
C GLU A 52 13.02 25.60 6.98
N LYS A 53 11.85 24.95 7.04
CA LYS A 53 11.29 24.42 8.28
C LYS A 53 12.16 23.32 8.88
N ALA A 54 12.70 22.43 8.06
CA ALA A 54 13.60 21.38 8.53
C ALA A 54 14.89 21.97 9.14
N VAL A 55 15.48 22.98 8.51
CA VAL A 55 16.65 23.72 9.04
C VAL A 55 16.29 24.46 10.32
N ALA A 56 15.08 25.01 10.43
CA ALA A 56 14.59 25.67 11.64
C ALA A 56 14.32 24.71 12.82
N GLY A 57 14.39 23.39 12.62
CA GLY A 57 14.24 22.41 13.69
C GLY A 57 12.87 21.71 13.74
N ASP A 58 12.02 21.88 12.74
CA ASP A 58 10.75 21.13 12.65
C ASP A 58 11.06 19.64 12.41
N THR A 59 10.80 18.82 13.43
CA THR A 59 11.10 17.39 13.43
C THR A 59 10.30 16.61 12.39
N ALA A 60 9.09 17.05 12.04
CA ALA A 60 8.29 16.43 11.00
C ALA A 60 8.87 16.74 9.61
N ALA A 61 9.31 17.98 9.37
CA ALA A 61 9.97 18.36 8.13
C ALA A 61 11.33 17.66 7.97
N GLN A 62 12.14 17.58 9.03
CA GLN A 62 13.41 16.84 9.03
C GLN A 62 13.22 15.37 8.70
N LYS A 63 12.26 14.71 9.37
CA LYS A 63 11.93 13.30 9.12
C LYS A 63 11.49 13.09 7.67
N LEU A 64 10.66 13.98 7.13
CA LEU A 64 10.23 13.91 5.74
C LEU A 64 11.43 13.99 4.79
N VAL A 65 12.32 14.98 4.97
CA VAL A 65 13.51 15.14 4.12
C VAL A 65 14.39 13.88 4.16
N TRP A 66 14.72 13.35 5.34
CA TRP A 66 15.54 12.14 5.46
C TRP A 66 14.89 10.91 4.83
N GLN A 67 13.58 10.70 5.03
CA GLN A 67 12.85 9.56 4.47
C GLN A 67 12.90 9.49 2.95
N TYR A 68 12.97 10.64 2.27
CA TYR A 68 13.01 10.71 0.81
C TYR A 68 14.41 10.89 0.23
N MET A 69 15.39 11.39 1.01
CA MET A 69 16.79 11.51 0.59
C MET A 69 17.58 10.22 0.82
N ASP A 70 17.59 9.72 2.05
CA ASP A 70 18.37 8.54 2.45
C ASP A 70 17.55 7.24 2.35
N GLY A 71 16.22 7.38 2.27
CA GLY A 71 15.29 6.26 2.28
C GLY A 71 14.87 5.87 3.70
N LEU A 72 13.71 5.24 3.79
CA LEU A 72 13.27 4.63 5.05
C LEU A 72 14.12 3.41 5.37
N PRO A 73 14.51 3.19 6.64
CA PRO A 73 15.09 1.92 7.03
C PRO A 73 14.13 0.78 6.70
N THR A 74 14.68 -0.33 6.21
CA THR A 74 13.94 -1.53 5.87
C THR A 74 12.99 -1.90 7.00
N GLN A 75 11.69 -1.87 6.73
CA GLN A 75 10.69 -2.23 7.73
C GLN A 75 10.64 -3.77 7.82
N PRO A 76 11.01 -4.37 8.97
CA PRO A 76 10.81 -5.80 9.15
C PRO A 76 9.31 -6.06 9.23
N VAL A 77 8.74 -6.61 8.17
CA VAL A 77 7.34 -7.07 8.17
C VAL A 77 7.36 -8.52 8.62
N ASP A 78 6.84 -8.77 9.81
CA ASP A 78 6.60 -10.12 10.28
C ASP A 78 5.30 -10.67 9.66
N HIS A 79 5.45 -11.57 8.70
CA HIS A 79 4.32 -12.30 8.11
C HIS A 79 3.93 -13.54 8.94
N THR A 80 4.56 -13.75 10.10
CA THR A 80 4.37 -14.91 10.96
C THR A 80 3.60 -14.57 12.24
N THR A 81 3.41 -15.54 13.13
CA THR A 81 2.78 -15.31 14.44
C THR A 81 3.83 -14.84 15.46
N GLY A 82 4.35 -13.62 15.31
CA GLY A 82 5.32 -13.05 16.24
C GLY A 82 6.70 -13.73 16.18
N GLY A 83 7.21 -13.96 14.97
CA GLY A 83 8.48 -14.64 14.69
C GLY A 83 8.41 -16.18 14.67
N GLN A 84 7.24 -16.77 14.92
CA GLN A 84 7.04 -18.22 14.94
C GLN A 84 6.53 -18.74 13.60
N PRO A 85 7.06 -19.86 13.07
CA PRO A 85 6.62 -20.44 11.80
C PRO A 85 5.10 -20.62 11.73
N ILE A 86 4.50 -20.28 10.59
CA ILE A 86 3.07 -20.52 10.35
C ILE A 86 2.85 -22.03 10.26
N ILE A 87 2.10 -22.60 11.21
CA ILE A 87 1.77 -24.03 11.23
C ILE A 87 0.55 -24.27 10.33
N PHE A 88 0.74 -25.00 9.23
CA PHE A 88 -0.34 -25.43 8.36
C PHE A 88 -0.74 -26.88 8.68
N ASN A 89 -1.90 -27.07 9.32
CA ASN A 89 -2.49 -28.39 9.48
C ASN A 89 -3.28 -28.76 8.22
N VAL A 90 -2.64 -29.48 7.30
CA VAL A 90 -3.29 -30.00 6.10
C VAL A 90 -3.94 -31.35 6.41
N THR A 91 -5.24 -31.36 6.67
CA THR A 91 -6.00 -32.62 6.76
C THR A 91 -6.34 -33.12 5.36
N ARG A 92 -5.75 -34.26 4.94
CA ARG A 92 -6.25 -35.02 3.77
C ARG A 92 -7.61 -35.60 4.12
N GLY A 93 -8.65 -35.16 3.41
CA GLY A 93 -9.97 -35.78 3.50
C GLY A 93 -9.90 -37.26 3.10
N LYS A 94 -10.55 -38.13 3.88
CA LYS A 94 -10.50 -39.59 3.80
C LYS A 94 -10.70 -40.13 2.38
N GLU A 95 -9.85 -41.09 1.99
CA GLU A 95 -10.07 -41.99 0.87
C GLU A 95 -11.37 -42.78 1.11
N LYS A 96 -12.34 -42.64 0.21
CA LYS A 96 -13.47 -43.57 0.11
C LYS A 96 -13.08 -44.63 -0.90
N ASN A 97 -12.79 -45.83 -0.40
CA ASN A 97 -12.89 -47.06 -1.17
C ASN A 97 -14.37 -47.35 -1.44
N ASP A 98 -14.75 -47.39 -2.70
CA ASP A 98 -15.70 -48.32 -3.35
C ASP A 98 -15.82 -47.95 -4.84
#